data_AF-A0A522CGR2-F1
#
_entry.id   AF-A0A522CGR2-F1
#
_cell.length_a   1.000
_cell.length_b   1.000
_cell.length_c   1.000
_cell.angle_alpha   90.00
_cell.angle_beta   90.00
_cell.angle_gamma   90.00
#
_symmetry.space_group_name_H-M   'P 1'
#
loop_
_entity.id
_entity.type
_entity.pdbx_description
1 polymer ?
#
loop_
_entity_poly.entity_id
_entity_poly.type
_entity_poly.pdbx_seq_one_letter_code
_entity_poly.pdbx_strand_id
1 'polypeptide(L)' 'MNERKRKPTKEPLPPAMASRVRELIARDGENSVANAFGLSAPTLGKAAGGMGVEAGTRARIELGLARMEMA' A
#
# COMPACT_ATOMS: atom_id res chain seq x y z
N MET A 1 -33.98 8.27 3.61
CA MET A 1 -33.70 7.21 2.61
C MET A 1 -32.34 7.53 1.99
N ASN A 2 -31.32 6.73 2.33
CA ASN A 2 -30.72 5.74 1.42
C ASN A 2 -29.86 6.48 0.38
N GLU A 3 -28.54 6.35 0.32
CA GLU A 3 -27.80 5.10 0.21
C GLU A 3 -26.39 5.29 0.80
N ARG A 4 -26.09 4.57 1.89
CA ARG A 4 -24.70 4.21 2.20
C ARG A 4 -24.24 3.32 1.05
N LYS A 5 -23.79 3.91 -0.05
CA LYS A 5 -23.09 3.18 -1.12
C LYS A 5 -21.82 2.66 -0.48
N ARG A 6 -21.91 1.45 0.10
CA ARG A 6 -20.78 0.58 0.37
C ARG A 6 -20.13 0.29 -0.99
N LYS A 7 -19.43 1.27 -1.56
CA LYS A 7 -18.49 1.01 -2.64
C LYS A 7 -17.41 0.14 -1.99
N PRO A 8 -17.01 -0.99 -2.60
CA PRO A 8 -15.69 -1.51 -2.32
C PRO A 8 -14.71 -0.46 -2.82
N THR A 9 -14.36 0.51 -1.96
CA THR A 9 -13.54 1.67 -2.33
C THR A 9 -12.11 1.18 -2.46
N LYS A 10 -11.82 0.59 -3.62
CA LYS A 10 -10.45 0.44 -4.09
C LYS A 10 -9.96 1.83 -4.45
N GLU A 11 -9.40 2.51 -3.46
CA GLU A 11 -8.86 3.85 -3.65
C GLU A 11 -7.38 3.74 -4.04
N PRO A 12 -6.93 4.53 -5.02
CA PRO A 12 -5.51 4.56 -5.36
C PRO A 12 -4.72 5.04 -4.14
N LEU A 13 -3.52 4.51 -3.98
CA LEU A 13 -2.61 5.01 -2.96
C LEU A 13 -2.31 6.49 -3.23
N PRO A 14 -2.22 7.34 -2.19
CA PRO A 14 -1.73 8.70 -2.35
C PRO A 14 -0.38 8.71 -3.09
N PRO A 15 -0.16 9.63 -4.06
CA PRO A 15 1.07 9.63 -4.87
C PRO A 15 2.36 9.63 -4.05
N ALA A 16 2.40 10.38 -2.94
CA ALA A 16 3.54 10.42 -2.04
C ALA A 16 3.84 9.05 -1.40
N MET A 17 2.81 8.32 -0.96
CA MET A 17 2.98 6.97 -0.43
C MET A 17 3.43 6.00 -1.51
N ALA A 18 2.81 6.04 -2.70
CA ALA A 18 3.19 5.17 -3.80
C ALA A 18 4.68 5.36 -4.17
N SER A 19 5.15 6.60 -4.19
CA SER A 19 6.57 6.92 -4.39
C SER A 19 7.45 6.32 -3.30
N ARG A 20 7.08 6.46 -2.01
CA ARG A 20 7.84 5.84 -0.91
C ARG A 20 7.90 4.33 -1.00
N VAL A 21 6.79 3.68 -1.35
CA VAL A 21 6.77 2.23 -1.55
C VAL A 21 7.70 1.83 -2.70
N ARG A 22 7.71 2.58 -3.81
CA ARG A 22 8.66 2.33 -4.92
C ARG A 22 10.11 2.47 -4.49
N GLU A 23 10.44 3.49 -3.71
CA GLU A 23 11.81 3.69 -3.20
C GLU A 23 12.25 2.54 -2.29
N LEU A 24 11.37 2.08 -1.39
CA LEU A 24 11.65 0.92 -0.55
C LEU A 24 11.82 -0.35 -1.37
N ILE A 25 10.96 -0.58 -2.37
CA ILE A 25 11.08 -1.73 -3.29
C ILE A 25 12.41 -1.68 -4.03
N ALA A 26 12.84 -0.50 -4.49
CA ALA A 26 14.11 -0.33 -5.19
C ALA A 26 15.33 -0.56 -4.28
N ARG A 27 15.21 -0.22 -2.98
CA ARG A 27 16.29 -0.36 -1.99
C ARG A 27 16.42 -1.78 -1.44
N ASP A 28 15.30 -2.35 -1.00
CA ASP A 28 15.26 -3.59 -0.20
C ASP A 28 14.70 -4.80 -0.99
N GLY A 29 14.11 -4.56 -2.17
CA GLY A 29 13.47 -5.55 -3.01
C GLY A 29 11.97 -5.74 -2.70
N GLU A 30 11.17 -6.03 -3.73
CA GLU A 30 9.71 -6.14 -3.61
C GLU A 30 9.25 -7.17 -2.58
N ASN A 31 9.88 -8.34 -2.55
CA ASN A 31 9.53 -9.42 -1.61
C ASN A 31 9.81 -9.04 -0.15
N SER A 32 10.93 -8.36 0.12
CA SER A 32 11.31 -7.90 1.46
C SER A 32 10.31 -6.88 1.99
N VAL A 33 9.98 -5.88 1.17
CA VAL A 33 9.02 -4.83 1.55
C VAL A 33 7.62 -5.39 1.71
N ALA A 34 7.20 -6.32 0.83
CA ALA A 34 5.89 -6.95 0.92
C ALA A 34 5.76 -7.74 2.21
N ASN A 35 6.80 -8.49 2.59
CA ASN A 35 6.85 -9.22 3.85
C ASN A 35 6.80 -8.26 5.06
N ALA A 36 7.57 -7.17 5.03
CA ALA A 36 7.55 -6.16 6.10
C ALA A 36 6.16 -5.52 6.28
N PHE A 37 5.41 -5.36 5.21
CA PHE A 37 4.07 -4.78 5.23
C PHE A 37 2.97 -5.81 5.50
N GLY A 38 3.31 -7.11 5.60
CA GLY A 38 2.35 -8.19 5.73
C GLY A 38 1.42 -8.32 4.52
N LEU A 39 1.95 -8.06 3.32
CA LEU A 39 1.25 -8.10 2.04
C LEU A 39 1.92 -9.10 1.08
N SER A 40 1.19 -9.52 0.05
CA SER A 40 1.81 -10.25 -1.06
C SER A 40 2.51 -9.28 -2.01
N ALA A 41 3.65 -9.70 -2.59
CA ALA A 41 4.41 -8.92 -3.56
C ALA A 41 3.54 -8.35 -4.72
N PRO A 42 2.60 -9.11 -5.33
CA PRO A 42 1.73 -8.56 -6.37
C PRO A 42 0.79 -7.45 -5.87
N THR A 43 0.36 -7.52 -4.61
CA THR A 43 -0.49 -6.50 -3.99
C THR A 43 0.31 -5.23 -3.74
N LEU A 44 1.56 -5.38 -3.30
CA LEU A 44 2.49 -4.27 -3.12
C LEU A 44 2.83 -3.60 -4.46
N GLY A 45 3.10 -4.39 -5.51
CA GLY A 45 3.36 -3.87 -6.85
C GLY A 45 2.16 -3.07 -7.42
N LYS A 46 0.93 -3.53 -7.17
CA LYS A 46 -0.29 -2.76 -7.51
C LYS A 46 -0.36 -1.44 -6.75
N ALA A 47 -0.07 -1.46 -5.45
CA ALA A 47 -0.07 -0.28 -4.61
C ALA A 47 1.00 0.75 -5.04
N ALA A 48 2.21 0.28 -5.29
CA ALA A 48 3.32 1.07 -5.84
C ALA A 48 2.97 1.61 -7.23
N GLY A 49 2.27 0.82 -8.05
CA GLY A 49 1.75 1.22 -9.35
C GLY A 49 0.63 2.29 -9.29
N GLY A 50 0.17 2.68 -8.10
CA GLY A 50 -0.95 3.62 -7.95
C GLY A 50 -2.29 3.01 -8.37
N MET A 51 -2.38 1.68 -8.50
CA MET A 51 -3.65 1.01 -8.75
C MET A 51 -4.51 1.06 -7.49
N GLY A 52 -5.84 1.11 -7.64
CA GLY A 52 -6.77 1.11 -6.53
C GLY A 52 -6.60 -0.13 -5.65
N VAL A 53 -6.31 0.08 -4.36
CA VAL A 53 -6.16 -0.98 -3.36
C VAL A 53 -7.28 -0.91 -2.33
N GLU A 54 -7.57 -2.04 -1.70
CA GLU A 54 -8.56 -2.09 -0.63
C GLU A 54 -8.11 -1.27 0.58
N ALA A 55 -9.06 -0.68 1.30
CA ALA A 55 -8.78 0.13 2.49
C ALA A 55 -7.91 -0.61 3.53
N GLY A 56 -8.11 -1.92 3.70
CA GLY A 56 -7.28 -2.75 4.59
C GLY A 56 -5.82 -2.89 4.10
N THR A 57 -5.61 -2.98 2.79
CA THR A 57 -4.26 -2.98 2.20
C THR A 57 -3.59 -1.62 2.40
N ARG A 58 -4.33 -0.54 2.20
CA ARG A 58 -3.83 0.82 2.45
C ARG A 58 -3.36 0.99 3.89
N ALA A 59 -4.18 0.59 4.87
CA ALA A 59 -3.82 0.68 6.28
C ALA A 59 -2.54 -0.11 6.63
N ARG A 60 -2.34 -1.29 6.02
CA ARG A 60 -1.11 -2.07 6.18
C ARG A 60 0.12 -1.36 5.60
N ILE A 61 -0.04 -0.69 4.46
CA ILE A 61 1.04 0.09 3.85
C ILE A 61 1.37 1.32 4.70
N GLU A 62 0.37 2.05 5.19
CA GLU A 62 0.58 3.19 6.10
C GLU A 62 1.34 2.76 7.36
N LEU A 63 0.95 1.63 7.96
CA LEU A 63 1.63 1.06 9.12
C LEU A 63 3.06 0.60 8.80
N GLY A 64 3.24 -0.09 7.67
CA GLY A 64 4.55 -0.56 7.21
C GLY A 64 5.52 0.59 6.92
N LEU A 65 5.03 1.66 6.27
CA LEU A 65 5.81 2.87 6.03
C LEU A 65 6.21 3.55 7.34
N ALA A 66 5.27 3.75 8.28
CA ALA A 66 5.58 4.36 9.57
C ALA A 66 6.61 3.53 10.36
N ARG A 67 6.53 2.20 10.30
CA ARG A 67 7.50 1.31 10.95
C ARG A 67 8.89 1.38 10.31
N MET A 68 8.96 1.53 8.99
CA MET A 68 10.22 1.62 8.25
C MET A 68 10.87 3.01 8.33
N GLU A 69 10.10 4.08 8.53
CA GLU A 69 10.66 5.43 8.76
C GLU A 69 11.24 5.59 10.18
N MET A 70 10.86 4.72 11.12
CA MET A 70 11.41 4.68 12.48
C MET A 70 12.62 3.74 12.65
N ALA A 71 12.98 2.98 11.61
CA ALA A 71 14.05 1.97 11.63
C ALA A 71 15.30 2.47 10.90
#